data_AF-A0A8J6ZCL1-F1
#
_entry.id   AF-A0A8J6ZCL1-F1
#
_cell.length_a   1.000
_cell.length_b   1.000
_cell.length_c   1.000
_cell.angle_alpha   90.00
_cell.angle_beta   90.00
_cell.angle_gamma   90.00
#
_symmetry.space_group_name_H-M   'P 1'
#
loop_
_entity.id
_entity.type
_entity.pdbx_description
1 polymer ?
#
loop_
_entity_poly.entity_id
_entity_poly.type
_entity_poly.pdbx_seq_one_letter_code
_entity_poly.pdbx_strand_id
1 'polypeptide(L)'
;MSPSLEKILNDIEQLTPEEQLTVMGHLVERVKKHITHAPQKLKWSDLKGMAPYPLLGEDAQDWVSRNRREGDEHRERLLRGEE
;
A
#
# COMPACT_ATOMS: atom_id res chain seq x y z
N MET A 1 0.68 19.29 -30.65
CA MET A 1 1.50 19.11 -29.44
C MET A 1 1.43 20.40 -28.63
N SER A 2 1.80 20.42 -27.35
CA SER A 2 1.92 21.71 -26.66
C SER A 2 3.12 22.47 -27.25
N PRO A 3 3.02 23.80 -27.48
CA PRO A 3 4.10 24.58 -28.08
C PRO A 3 5.39 24.55 -27.24
N SER A 4 5.25 24.31 -25.93
CA SER A 4 6.40 24.09 -25.04
C SER A 4 7.12 22.76 -25.29
N LEU A 5 6.41 21.70 -25.68
CA LEU A 5 7.02 20.39 -25.95
C LEU A 5 7.77 20.40 -27.27
N GLU A 6 7.21 21.04 -28.31
CA GLU A 6 7.88 21.21 -29.60
C GLU A 6 9.21 21.95 -29.46
N LYS A 7 9.24 23.02 -28.65
CA LYS A 7 10.48 23.74 -28.35
C LYS A 7 11.53 22.83 -27.69
N ILE A 8 11.14 22.05 -26.68
CA ILE A 8 12.06 21.16 -25.97
C ILE A 8 12.63 20.09 -26.90
N LEU A 9 11.82 19.54 -27.81
CA LEU A 9 12.29 18.56 -28.78
C LEU A 9 13.31 19.18 -29.75
N ASN A 10 13.02 20.38 -30.27
CA ASN A 10 13.98 21.10 -31.11
C ASN A 10 15.29 21.40 -30.38
N ASP A 11 15.22 21.80 -29.10
CA ASP A 11 16.43 22.07 -28.30
C ASP A 11 17.26 20.79 -28.07
N ILE A 12 16.60 19.63 -27.89
CA ILE A 12 17.28 18.32 -27.75
C ILE A 12 17.92 17.87 -29.06
N GLU A 13 17.29 18.13 -30.20
CA GLU A 13 17.83 17.79 -31.52
C GLU A 13 19.12 18.55 -31.86
N GLN A 14 19.35 19.73 -31.26
CA GLN A 14 20.59 20.50 -31.41
C GLN A 14 21.75 19.99 -30.54
N LEU A 15 21.49 19.07 -29.61
CA LEU A 15 22.52 18.52 -28.72
C LEU A 15 23.38 17.46 -29.41
N THR A 16 24.57 17.23 -28.87
CA THR A 16 25.41 16.09 -29.27
C THR A 16 24.78 14.76 -28.86
N PRO A 17 25.11 13.64 -29.51
CA PRO A 17 24.59 12.31 -29.15
C PRO A 17 24.85 11.95 -27.67
N GLU A 18 25.98 12.35 -27.10
CA GLU A 18 26.34 12.11 -25.70
C GLU A 18 25.45 12.90 -24.74
N GLU A 19 25.13 14.14 -25.07
CA GLU A 19 24.22 14.98 -24.30
C GLU A 19 22.78 14.48 -24.41
N GLN A 20 22.36 14.01 -25.58
CA GLN A 20 21.05 13.37 -25.76
C GLN A 20 20.91 12.11 -24.89
N LEU A 21 21.96 11.28 -24.80
CA LEU A 21 22.00 10.12 -23.89
C LEU A 21 21.87 10.55 -22.42
N THR A 22 22.50 11.66 -22.04
CA THR A 22 22.40 12.22 -20.68
C THR A 22 20.97 12.68 -20.38
N VAL A 23 20.33 13.38 -21.32
CA VAL A 23 18.93 13.80 -21.20
C VAL A 23 18.01 12.59 -21.06
N MET A 24 18.20 11.56 -21.88
CA MET A 24 17.44 10.31 -21.80
C MET A 24 17.59 9.66 -20.41
N GLY A 25 18.80 9.54 -19.89
CA GLY A 25 19.05 8.97 -18.57
C GLY A 25 18.33 9.73 -17.46
N HIS A 26 18.40 11.07 -17.48
CA HIS A 26 17.71 11.92 -16.51
C HIS A 26 16.18 11.81 -16.60
N LEU A 27 15.63 11.74 -17.82
CA LEU A 27 14.19 11.55 -18.03
C LEU A 27 13.72 10.18 -17.55
N VAL A 28 14.45 9.11 -17.87
CA VAL A 28 14.14 7.75 -17.41
C VAL A 28 14.14 7.69 -15.88
N GLU A 29 15.13 8.28 -15.21
CA GLU A 29 15.22 8.30 -13.75
C GLU A 29 14.05 9.06 -13.11
N ARG A 30 13.67 10.22 -13.67
CA ARG A 30 12.50 10.97 -13.21
C ARG A 30 11.20 10.19 -13.38
N VAL A 31 11.01 9.56 -14.54
CA VAL A 31 9.83 8.76 -14.84
C VAL A 31 9.75 7.55 -13.91
N LYS A 32 10.86 6.85 -13.66
CA LYS A 32 10.94 5.75 -12.70
C LYS A 32 10.46 6.20 -11.32
N LYS A 33 10.96 7.32 -10.80
CA LYS A 33 10.52 7.86 -9.51
C LYS A 33 9.01 8.10 -9.47
N HIS A 34 8.43 8.66 -10.53
CA HIS A 34 6.99 8.90 -10.59
C HIS A 34 6.16 7.62 -10.73
N ILE A 35 6.66 6.60 -11.44
CA ILE A 35 6.00 5.30 -11.56
C ILE A 35 6.08 4.50 -10.25
N THR A 36 7.24 4.51 -9.58
CA THR A 36 7.45 3.81 -8.29
C THR A 36 6.69 4.44 -7.13
N HIS A 37 6.28 5.70 -7.26
CA HIS A 37 5.43 6.39 -6.28
C HIS A 37 3.93 6.18 -6.49
N ALA A 38 3.49 5.43 -7.50
CA ALA A 38 2.14 4.88 -7.46
C ALA A 38 2.09 3.97 -6.23
N PRO A 39 1.31 4.27 -5.17
CA PRO A 39 1.21 3.38 -4.04
C PRO A 39 0.73 2.04 -4.59
N GLN A 40 1.59 1.02 -4.54
CA GLN A 40 1.13 -0.34 -4.77
C GLN A 40 -0.04 -0.51 -3.81
N LYS A 41 -1.24 -0.74 -4.37
CA LYS A 41 -2.40 -1.06 -3.57
C LYS A 41 -2.11 -2.42 -2.95
N LEU A 42 -1.48 -2.40 -1.77
CA LEU A 42 -1.22 -3.59 -0.98
C LEU A 42 -2.56 -4.27 -0.77
N LYS A 43 -2.68 -5.51 -1.23
CA LYS A 43 -3.90 -6.28 -1.03
C LYS A 43 -3.80 -6.95 0.33
N TRP A 44 -4.92 -7.04 1.04
CA TRP A 44 -4.99 -7.81 2.29
C TRP A 44 -4.55 -9.27 2.11
N SER A 45 -4.73 -9.84 0.92
CA SER A 45 -4.24 -11.18 0.56
C SER A 45 -2.73 -11.32 0.67
N ASP A 46 -1.98 -10.24 0.46
CA ASP A 46 -0.52 -10.24 0.45
C ASP A 46 0.05 -10.42 1.87
N LEU A 47 -0.78 -10.20 2.90
CA LEU A 47 -0.42 -10.39 4.31
C LEU A 47 -0.66 -11.82 4.82
N LYS A 48 -1.29 -12.69 4.02
CA LYS A 48 -1.66 -14.04 4.45
C LYS A 48 -0.40 -14.86 4.78
N GLY A 49 -0.33 -15.37 6.01
CA GLY A 49 0.76 -16.24 6.46
C GLY A 49 2.03 -15.51 6.92
N MET A 50 2.03 -14.18 6.99
CA MET A 50 3.18 -13.42 7.49
C MET A 50 3.39 -13.54 9.00
N ALA A 51 2.35 -13.89 9.75
CA ALA A 51 2.42 -14.04 11.20
C ALA A 51 2.55 -15.52 11.59
N PRO A 52 3.43 -15.88 12.55
CA PRO A 52 3.41 -17.19 13.17
C PRO A 52 2.09 -17.42 13.89
N TYR A 53 1.67 -18.67 13.97
CA TYR A 53 0.45 -19.06 14.69
C TYR A 53 0.80 -19.80 15.99
N PRO A 54 0.23 -19.41 17.14
CA PRO A 54 -0.51 -18.17 17.40
C PRO A 54 0.43 -16.97 17.55
N LEU A 55 0.08 -15.81 16.97
CA LEU A 55 0.93 -14.60 17.03
C LEU A 55 1.06 -14.05 18.46
N LEU A 56 0.00 -14.16 19.25
CA LEU A 56 -0.12 -13.57 20.59
C LEU A 56 -0.31 -14.62 21.70
N GLY A 57 0.07 -15.88 21.45
CA GLY A 57 0.00 -16.96 22.44
C GLY A 57 -1.40 -17.56 22.67
N GLU A 58 -2.46 -16.95 22.14
CA GLU A 58 -3.83 -17.48 22.13
C GLU A 58 -4.33 -17.61 20.68
N ASP A 59 -5.11 -18.65 20.42
CA ASP A 59 -5.82 -18.80 19.14
C ASP A 59 -6.87 -17.69 18.96
N ALA A 60 -6.94 -17.14 17.76
CA ALA A 60 -7.86 -16.03 17.47
C ALA A 60 -9.33 -16.46 17.58
N GLN A 61 -9.67 -17.68 17.17
CA GLN A 61 -11.04 -18.19 17.23
C GLN A 61 -11.47 -18.45 18.67
N ASP A 62 -10.57 -18.97 19.51
CA ASP A 62 -10.81 -19.14 20.95
C ASP A 62 -11.04 -17.78 21.63
N TRP A 63 -10.20 -16.79 21.38
CA TRP A 63 -10.37 -15.43 21.91
C TRP A 63 -11.71 -14.83 21.51
N VAL A 64 -12.10 -14.91 20.22
CA VAL A 64 -13.38 -14.40 19.73
C VAL A 64 -14.55 -15.11 20.39
N SER A 65 -14.47 -16.44 20.52
CA SER A 65 -15.53 -17.25 21.09
C SER A 65 -15.74 -16.94 22.57
N ARG A 66 -14.65 -16.75 23.34
CA ARG A 66 -14.72 -16.29 24.74
C ARG A 66 -15.39 -14.94 24.85
N ASN A 67 -14.92 -13.94 24.09
CA ASN A 67 -15.44 -12.57 24.17
C ASN A 67 -16.92 -12.48 23.79
N ARG A 68 -17.37 -13.26 22.80
CA ARG A 68 -18.80 -13.33 22.46
C ARG A 68 -19.64 -13.90 23.59
N ARG A 69 -19.21 -15.04 24.14
CA ARG A 69 -19.90 -15.67 25.26
C ARG A 69 -19.99 -14.73 26.46
N GLU A 70 -18.88 -14.12 26.85
CA GLU A 70 -18.86 -13.15 27.96
C GLU A 70 -19.79 -11.96 27.71
N GLY A 71 -19.82 -11.44 26.47
CA GLY A 71 -20.74 -10.37 26.08
C GLY A 71 -22.21 -10.79 26.10
N ASP A 72 -22.53 -12.01 25.66
CA ASP A 72 -23.88 -12.55 25.70
C ASP A 72 -24.34 -12.80 27.14
N GLU A 73 -23.48 -13.37 27.99
CA GLU A 73 -23.74 -13.56 29.42
C GLU A 73 -23.93 -12.23 30.17
N HIS A 74 -23.16 -11.20 29.80
CA HIS A 74 -23.35 -9.87 30.38
C HIS A 74 -24.71 -9.28 29.98
N ARG A 75 -25.08 -9.39 28.70
CA ARG A 75 -26.39 -8.92 28.21
C ARG A 75 -27.54 -9.64 28.91
N GLU A 76 -27.45 -10.95 29.07
CA GLU A 76 -28.47 -11.76 29.75
C GLU A 76 -28.63 -11.39 31.23
N ARG A 77 -27.54 -11.13 31.95
CA ARG A 77 -27.58 -10.66 33.34
C ARG A 77 -28.29 -9.31 33.48
N LEU A 78 -27.98 -8.35 32.60
CA LEU A 78 -28.66 -7.05 32.57
C LEU A 78 -30.17 -7.20 32.31
N LEU A 79 -30.57 -8.11 31.42
CA LEU A 79 -31.99 -8.36 31.13
C LEU A 79 -32.73 -9.02 32.31
N ARG A 80 -32.02 -9.78 33.16
CA ARG A 80 -32.57 -10.41 34.37
C ARG A 80 -32.57 -9.48 35.58
N GLY A 81 -31.93 -8.31 35.50
CA GLY A 81 -31.81 -7.36 36.61
C GLY A 81 -30.83 -7.83 37.69
N GLU A 82 -29.85 -8.67 37.32
CA GLU A 82 -28.80 -9.17 38.20
C GLU A 82 -27.54 -8.31 37.97
N GLU A 83 -27.21 -7.42 38.92
CA GLU A 83 -25.94 -6.67 38.98
C GLU A 83 -24.88 -7.40 39.83
#